data_AF-A0A1G9IF32-F1
#
_entry.id   AF-A0A1G9IF32-F1
#
_cell.length_a   1.000
_cell.length_b   1.000
_cell.length_c   1.000
_cell.angle_alpha   90.00
_cell.angle_beta   90.00
_cell.angle_gamma   90.00
#
_symmetry.space_group_name_H-M   'P 1'
#
loop_
_entity.id
_entity.type
_entity.pdbx_description
1 polymer ?
#
loop_
_entity_poly.entity_id
_entity_poly.type
_entity_poly.pdbx_seq_one_letter_code
_entity_poly.pdbx_strand_id
1 'polypeptide(L)'
;MSKVAVFDTRPEQAVRAESPLAITRLADRVASNASAEAGVTLREKAFLGHLILRGGAIALDEAVREVLGISLPAKPSALAHDESGERSIQWLSPDEWLVIVPGGEEFELENRLREQMGDAHFAIVNVGGGQTVIELSGPYAREVLMKSAIYDVHPSHFPVGKGVTTVFAKATAIIRRPSEDRWELVVRRSFADYCGRWIIDASEEYGLNVLD
;
A
#
# COMPACT_ATOMS: atom_id res chain seq x y z
N MET A 1 9.72 10.79 26.81
CA MET A 1 8.35 10.74 26.24
C MET A 1 8.20 11.89 25.26
N SER A 2 7.80 11.61 24.02
CA SER A 2 7.56 12.63 22.98
C SER A 2 6.53 13.66 23.45
N LYS A 3 6.75 14.95 23.19
CA LYS A 3 5.80 16.04 23.53
C LYS A 3 4.62 16.15 22.54
N VAL A 4 4.53 15.24 21.56
CA VAL A 4 3.51 15.26 20.51
C VAL A 4 2.25 14.57 21.01
N ALA A 5 1.09 15.21 20.82
CA ALA A 5 -0.19 14.57 21.05
C ALA A 5 -0.43 13.52 19.96
N VAL A 6 -0.56 12.26 20.37
CA VAL A 6 -0.96 11.15 19.49
C VAL A 6 -2.45 10.91 19.68
N PHE A 7 -3.17 10.64 18.59
CA PHE A 7 -4.61 10.43 18.62
C PHE A 7 -4.94 9.08 18.00
N ASP A 8 -5.65 8.23 18.75
CA ASP A 8 -6.22 7.03 18.17
C ASP A 8 -7.40 7.41 17.28
N THR A 9 -7.23 7.20 15.98
CA THR A 9 -8.24 7.53 14.97
C THR A 9 -9.30 6.44 14.84
N ARG A 10 -9.15 5.32 15.55
CA ARG A 10 -10.12 4.23 15.56
C ARG A 10 -11.17 4.48 16.64
N PRO A 11 -12.47 4.51 16.27
CA PRO A 11 -13.51 4.64 17.27
C PRO A 11 -13.61 3.36 18.10
N GLU A 12 -13.76 3.49 19.42
CA GLU A 12 -14.04 2.36 20.33
C GLU A 12 -15.40 1.71 20.03
N GLN A 13 -16.34 2.51 19.52
CA GLN A 13 -17.66 2.05 19.12
C GLN A 13 -17.65 1.59 17.67
N ALA A 14 -18.37 0.52 17.37
CA ALA A 14 -18.56 0.03 16.02
C ALA A 14 -19.32 1.06 15.17
N VAL A 15 -18.58 1.90 14.44
CA VAL A 15 -19.10 2.78 13.41
C VAL A 15 -18.93 2.09 12.06
N ARG A 16 -19.96 2.14 11.21
CA ARG A 16 -19.84 1.64 9.83
C ARG A 16 -18.76 2.45 9.10
N ALA A 17 -17.64 1.80 8.80
CA ALA A 17 -16.60 2.34 7.94
C ALA A 17 -16.85 1.93 6.49
N GLU A 18 -16.56 2.82 5.55
CA GLU A 18 -16.58 2.53 4.11
C GLU A 18 -15.19 2.71 3.54
N SER A 19 -14.74 1.71 2.78
CA SER A 19 -13.45 1.75 2.10
C SER A 19 -13.49 2.74 0.94
N PRO A 20 -12.33 3.22 0.48
CA PRO A 20 -12.28 4.08 -0.70
C PRO A 20 -12.90 3.48 -1.98
N LEU A 21 -13.03 2.15 -2.10
CA LEU A 21 -13.69 1.48 -3.25
C LEU A 21 -15.13 1.03 -2.99
N ALA A 22 -15.73 1.40 -1.85
CA ALA A 22 -17.14 1.09 -1.57
C ALA A 22 -18.09 1.63 -2.66
N ILE A 23 -17.78 2.79 -3.25
CA ILE A 23 -18.58 3.42 -4.32
C ILE A 23 -18.46 2.66 -5.66
N THR A 24 -17.30 2.07 -5.93
CA THR A 24 -17.08 1.25 -7.13
C THR A 24 -17.93 -0.03 -7.09
N ARG A 25 -18.42 -0.39 -5.89
CA ARG A 25 -19.19 -1.61 -5.61
C ARG A 25 -18.42 -2.85 -6.06
N LEU A 26 -17.13 -2.90 -5.71
CA LEU A 26 -16.31 -4.09 -5.95
C LEU A 26 -16.97 -5.35 -5.36
N ALA A 27 -17.51 -5.25 -4.14
CA ALA A 27 -18.24 -6.33 -3.48
C ALA A 27 -19.41 -6.89 -4.32
N ASP A 28 -20.17 -6.04 -5.03
CA ASP A 28 -21.25 -6.50 -5.92
C ASP A 28 -20.71 -7.36 -7.07
N ARG A 29 -19.46 -7.13 -7.48
CA ARG A 29 -18.78 -7.86 -8.57
C ARG A 29 -18.09 -9.13 -8.09
N VAL A 30 -17.71 -9.22 -6.81
CA VAL A 30 -17.21 -10.46 -6.19
C VAL A 30 -18.25 -11.58 -6.35
N ALA A 31 -19.51 -11.26 -6.10
CA ALA A 31 -20.61 -12.22 -6.18
C ALA A 31 -20.97 -12.66 -7.62
N SER A 32 -20.58 -11.90 -8.66
CA SER A 32 -21.07 -12.12 -10.03
C SER A 32 -20.03 -12.69 -11.01
N ASN A 33 -18.72 -12.55 -10.74
CA ASN A 33 -17.69 -12.70 -11.78
C ASN A 33 -16.59 -13.73 -11.51
N ALA A 34 -16.74 -14.63 -10.53
CA ALA A 34 -15.75 -15.69 -10.30
C ALA A 34 -15.68 -16.68 -11.48
N SER A 35 -14.68 -16.51 -12.34
CA SER A 35 -14.36 -17.45 -13.43
C SER A 35 -12.99 -18.08 -13.18
N ALA A 36 -12.90 -19.40 -13.36
CA ALA A 36 -11.63 -20.12 -13.31
C ALA A 36 -10.67 -19.73 -14.46
N GLU A 37 -11.20 -19.12 -15.51
CA GLU A 37 -10.44 -18.69 -16.70
C GLU A 37 -10.06 -17.20 -16.66
N ALA A 38 -10.47 -16.44 -15.63
CA ALA A 38 -10.10 -15.03 -15.53
C ALA A 38 -8.59 -14.88 -15.34
N GLY A 39 -7.95 -14.14 -16.24
CA GLY A 39 -6.51 -13.94 -16.23
C GLY A 39 -6.03 -12.76 -15.36
N VAL A 40 -6.96 -12.00 -14.77
CA VAL A 40 -6.68 -10.94 -13.80
C VAL A 40 -7.56 -11.10 -12.57
N THR A 41 -6.98 -10.88 -11.40
CA THR A 41 -7.68 -10.80 -10.12
C THR A 41 -7.41 -9.45 -9.47
N LEU A 42 -8.47 -8.79 -9.02
CA LEU A 42 -8.47 -7.48 -8.36
C LEU A 42 -8.97 -7.63 -6.93
N ARG A 43 -8.26 -7.03 -5.97
CA ARG A 43 -8.67 -6.96 -4.56
C ARG A 43 -8.38 -5.58 -3.99
N GLU A 44 -9.26 -5.08 -3.13
CA GLU A 44 -8.89 -3.96 -2.25
C GLU A 44 -8.31 -4.52 -0.95
N LYS A 45 -7.10 -4.12 -0.56
CA LYS A 45 -6.62 -4.37 0.80
C LYS A 45 -7.06 -3.21 1.69
N ALA A 46 -8.34 -3.21 2.03
CA ALA A 46 -9.01 -2.11 2.71
C ALA A 46 -8.56 -1.97 4.17
N PHE A 47 -8.67 -0.74 4.70
CA PHE A 47 -8.50 -0.42 6.13
C PHE A 47 -7.14 -0.80 6.76
N LEU A 48 -6.09 -0.93 5.94
CA LEU A 48 -4.72 -1.08 6.44
C LEU A 48 -4.25 0.17 7.20
N GLY A 49 -3.36 -0.04 8.16
CA GLY A 49 -2.68 1.04 8.87
C GLY A 49 -1.53 1.56 8.02
N HIS A 50 -1.45 2.88 7.79
CA HIS A 50 -0.37 3.49 7.01
C HIS A 50 0.30 4.62 7.81
N LEU A 51 1.62 4.56 7.96
CA LEU A 51 2.42 5.62 8.57
C LEU A 51 3.43 6.16 7.55
N ILE A 52 3.55 7.49 7.45
CA ILE A 52 4.71 8.13 6.83
C ILE A 52 5.73 8.39 7.93
N LEU A 53 6.95 7.88 7.73
CA LEU A 53 8.11 8.14 8.56
C LEU A 53 9.02 9.12 7.85
N ARG A 54 9.43 10.18 8.54
CA ARG A 54 10.44 11.15 8.09
C ARG A 54 11.55 11.29 9.10
N GLY A 55 12.80 11.36 8.67
CA GLY A 55 13.93 11.57 9.57
C GLY A 55 15.24 10.95 9.09
N GLY A 56 16.23 10.91 9.98
CA GLY A 56 17.53 10.30 9.70
C GLY A 56 17.42 8.78 9.58
N ALA A 57 17.87 8.23 8.45
CA ALA A 57 17.72 6.81 8.11
C ALA A 57 18.29 5.86 9.19
N ILE A 58 19.41 6.20 9.82
CA ILE A 58 20.05 5.34 10.83
C ILE A 58 19.15 5.18 12.06
N ALA A 59 18.69 6.29 12.64
CA ALA A 59 17.83 6.26 13.82
C ALA A 59 16.48 5.60 13.53
N LEU A 60 15.88 5.89 12.37
CA LEU A 60 14.63 5.25 11.96
C LEU A 60 14.82 3.75 11.73
N ASP A 61 15.92 3.31 11.12
CA ASP A 61 16.20 1.90 10.89
C ASP A 61 16.37 1.12 12.20
N GLU A 62 17.07 1.68 13.18
CA GLU A 62 17.19 1.08 14.52
C GLU A 62 15.82 0.92 15.19
N ALA A 63 15.01 1.99 15.22
CA ALA A 63 13.69 1.96 15.84
C ALA A 63 12.73 0.99 15.13
N VAL A 64 12.73 0.97 13.80
CA VAL A 64 11.85 0.10 13.01
C VAL A 64 12.26 -1.36 13.13
N ARG A 65 13.57 -1.68 13.14
CA ARG A 65 14.03 -3.06 13.36
C ARG A 65 13.61 -3.59 14.73
N GLU A 66 13.74 -2.77 15.77
CA GLU A 66 13.31 -3.14 17.12
C GLU A 66 11.79 -3.35 17.21
N VAL A 67 11.01 -2.47 16.58
CA VAL A 67 9.54 -2.44 16.77
C VAL A 67 8.80 -3.42 15.84
N LEU A 68 9.26 -3.55 14.59
CA LEU A 68 8.63 -4.32 13.52
C LEU A 68 9.44 -5.52 13.02
N GLY A 69 10.72 -5.63 13.37
CA GLY A 69 11.58 -6.71 12.87
C GLY A 69 11.96 -6.58 11.38
N ILE A 70 11.66 -5.44 10.74
CA ILE A 70 11.95 -5.17 9.33
C ILE A 70 13.07 -4.13 9.25
N SER A 71 14.07 -4.34 8.39
CA SER A 71 15.06 -3.31 8.10
C SER A 71 14.49 -2.21 7.22
N LEU A 72 14.83 -0.96 7.51
CA LEU A 72 14.44 0.18 6.69
C LEU A 72 15.14 0.09 5.32
N PRO A 73 14.40 0.11 4.21
CA PRO A 73 15.02 0.01 2.88
C PRO A 73 15.89 1.25 2.62
N ALA A 74 17.18 1.01 2.36
CA ALA A 74 18.18 2.06 2.15
C ALA A 74 18.42 2.44 0.68
N LYS A 75 17.87 1.65 -0.27
CA LYS A 75 18.03 1.89 -1.71
C LYS A 75 16.80 2.60 -2.28
N PRO A 76 16.96 3.54 -3.22
CA PRO A 76 15.85 4.13 -3.93
C PRO A 76 14.89 3.08 -4.49
N SER A 77 13.60 3.32 -4.30
CA SER A 77 12.52 2.43 -4.77
C SER A 77 12.46 1.05 -4.11
N ALA A 78 13.29 0.75 -3.10
CA ALA A 78 13.23 -0.55 -2.45
C ALA A 78 11.98 -0.70 -1.56
N LEU A 79 11.44 -1.91 -1.57
CA LEU A 79 10.29 -2.35 -0.81
C LEU A 79 10.72 -3.55 0.05
N ALA A 80 10.57 -3.42 1.36
CA ALA A 80 10.82 -4.47 2.33
C ALA A 80 9.49 -4.99 2.90
N HIS A 81 9.47 -6.26 3.29
CA HIS A 81 8.33 -6.92 3.92
C HIS A 81 8.80 -7.77 5.11
N ASP A 82 7.90 -8.04 6.03
CA ASP A 82 8.09 -9.14 6.98
C ASP A 82 7.86 -10.50 6.30
N GLU A 83 8.17 -11.59 7.01
CA GLU A 83 8.02 -12.96 6.50
C GLU A 83 6.56 -13.29 6.12
N SER A 84 5.59 -12.69 6.82
CA SER A 84 4.16 -12.87 6.55
C SER A 84 3.70 -12.15 5.27
N GLY A 85 4.39 -11.07 4.90
CA GLY A 85 4.00 -10.16 3.82
C GLY A 85 2.86 -9.20 4.19
N GLU A 86 2.40 -9.21 5.44
CA GLU A 86 1.33 -8.34 5.93
C GLU A 86 1.84 -6.95 6.29
N ARG A 87 3.12 -6.83 6.65
CA ARG A 87 3.79 -5.57 6.94
C ARG A 87 4.80 -5.23 5.87
N SER A 88 4.89 -3.96 5.52
CA SER A 88 5.79 -3.49 4.47
C SER A 88 6.34 -2.11 4.75
N ILE A 89 7.52 -1.85 4.20
CA ILE A 89 8.15 -0.54 4.21
C ILE A 89 8.62 -0.21 2.82
N GLN A 90 8.10 0.89 2.28
CA GLN A 90 8.42 1.41 0.96
C GLN A 90 9.31 2.65 1.11
N TRP A 91 10.49 2.62 0.49
CA TRP A 91 11.29 3.83 0.31
C TRP A 91 10.58 4.81 -0.61
N LEU A 92 10.43 6.08 -0.20
CA LEU A 92 9.82 7.14 -1.01
C LEU A 92 10.82 8.23 -1.40
N SER A 93 11.66 8.67 -0.46
CA SER A 93 12.71 9.66 -0.65
C SER A 93 13.89 9.35 0.30
N PRO A 94 15.04 10.07 0.20
CA PRO A 94 16.17 9.87 1.10
C PRO A 94 15.86 10.00 2.60
N ASP A 95 14.79 10.71 2.95
CA ASP A 95 14.35 10.96 4.32
C ASP A 95 12.87 10.60 4.54
N GLU A 96 12.26 9.78 3.66
CA GLU A 96 10.83 9.46 3.70
C GLU A 96 10.52 8.00 3.35
N TRP A 97 9.71 7.36 4.19
CA TRP A 97 9.24 5.99 4.02
C TRP A 97 7.75 5.87 4.29
N LEU A 98 7.08 5.01 3.54
CA LEU A 98 5.71 4.57 3.81
C LEU A 98 5.73 3.19 4.45
N VAL A 99 5.25 3.10 5.68
CA VAL A 99 4.99 1.85 6.38
C VAL A 99 3.52 1.49 6.21
N ILE A 100 3.25 0.24 5.86
CA ILE A 100 1.89 -0.32 5.82
C ILE A 100 1.86 -1.56 6.71
N VAL A 101 0.86 -1.63 7.58
CA VAL A 101 0.63 -2.72 8.55
C VAL A 101 -0.85 -3.15 8.54
N PRO A 102 -1.19 -4.32 9.10
CA PRO A 102 -2.58 -4.68 9.36
C PRO A 102 -3.33 -3.55 10.06
N GLY A 103 -4.60 -3.40 9.69
CA GLY A 103 -5.45 -2.40 10.30
C GLY A 103 -5.62 -2.66 11.79
N GLY A 104 -5.09 -1.78 12.63
CA GLY A 104 -5.23 -1.81 14.09
C GLY A 104 -3.93 -1.52 14.76
N GLU A 105 -2.86 -1.79 14.04
CA GLU A 105 -1.51 -1.70 14.54
C GLU A 105 -0.96 -0.27 14.46
N GLU A 106 -1.52 0.62 13.63
CA GLU A 106 -0.91 1.92 13.33
C GLU A 106 -0.74 2.83 14.54
N PHE A 107 -1.69 2.83 15.49
CA PHE A 107 -1.62 3.68 16.69
C PHE A 107 -0.56 3.17 17.68
N GLU A 108 -0.60 1.88 18.01
CA GLU A 108 0.40 1.26 18.88
C GLU A 108 1.81 1.32 18.27
N LEU A 109 1.91 1.10 16.95
CA LEU A 109 3.15 1.23 16.21
C LEU A 109 3.71 2.65 16.28
N GLU A 110 2.88 3.68 16.05
CA GLU A 110 3.29 5.07 16.16
C GLU A 110 3.83 5.38 17.56
N ASN A 111 3.13 4.94 18.63
CA ASN A 111 3.57 5.18 20.01
C ASN A 111 4.92 4.49 20.30
N ARG A 112 5.07 3.21 19.93
CA ARG A 112 6.32 2.46 20.13
C ARG A 112 7.49 3.08 19.36
N LEU A 113 7.28 3.51 18.11
CA LEU A 113 8.32 4.20 17.34
C LEU A 113 8.68 5.55 17.96
N ARG A 114 7.70 6.35 18.40
CA ARG A 114 7.97 7.63 19.09
C ARG A 114 8.75 7.45 20.39
N GLU A 115 8.49 6.36 21.11
CA GLU A 115 9.24 6.01 22.32
C GLU A 115 10.70 5.65 21.97
N GLN A 116 10.91 4.75 21.00
CA GLN A 116 12.25 4.34 20.57
C GLN A 116 13.08 5.50 19.99
N MET A 117 12.44 6.41 19.27
CA MET A 117 13.13 7.56 18.68
C MET A 117 13.56 8.62 19.71
N GLY A 118 12.98 8.62 20.91
CA GLY A 118 13.34 9.55 21.98
C GLY A 118 13.34 11.03 21.52
N ASP A 119 14.49 11.69 21.68
CA ASP A 119 14.69 13.11 21.34
C ASP A 119 15.25 13.34 19.92
N ALA A 120 15.34 12.29 19.09
CA ALA A 120 15.80 12.42 17.71
C ALA A 120 14.87 13.33 16.88
N HIS A 121 15.38 13.90 15.78
CA HIS A 121 14.57 14.69 14.86
C HIS A 121 13.85 13.78 13.86
N PHE A 122 12.53 13.71 13.94
CA PHE A 122 11.70 12.88 13.07
C PHE A 122 10.27 13.43 12.94
N ALA A 123 9.51 12.89 11.99
CA ALA A 123 8.06 12.99 11.95
C ALA A 123 7.45 11.61 11.67
N ILE A 124 6.35 11.31 12.37
CA ILE A 124 5.51 10.13 12.12
C ILE A 124 4.10 10.65 11.92
N VAL A 125 3.46 10.27 10.83
CA VAL A 125 2.11 10.72 10.48
C VAL A 125 1.28 9.53 10.03
N ASN A 126 0.16 9.29 10.71
CA ASN A 126 -0.86 8.37 10.24
C ASN A 126 -1.56 8.94 9.00
N VAL A 127 -1.51 8.20 7.90
CA VAL A 127 -2.10 8.54 6.60
C VAL A 127 -3.07 7.46 6.10
N GLY A 128 -3.44 6.50 6.94
CA GLY A 128 -4.30 5.36 6.56
C GLY A 128 -5.67 5.80 6.02
N GLY A 129 -6.26 6.85 6.58
CA GLY A 129 -7.53 7.40 6.09
C GLY A 129 -7.47 8.07 4.72
N GLY A 130 -6.27 8.40 4.22
CA GLY A 130 -6.04 9.19 3.01
C GLY A 130 -5.73 8.38 1.74
N GLN A 131 -5.58 7.06 1.85
CA GLN A 131 -5.18 6.18 0.75
C GLN A 131 -5.66 4.74 0.97
N THR A 132 -5.63 3.93 -0.09
CA THR A 132 -5.91 2.49 -0.05
C THR A 132 -4.91 1.75 -0.92
N VAL A 133 -4.88 0.42 -0.80
CA VAL A 133 -4.06 -0.45 -1.62
C VAL A 133 -4.97 -1.29 -2.52
N ILE A 134 -4.77 -1.16 -3.83
CA ILE A 134 -5.38 -2.03 -4.84
C ILE A 134 -4.37 -3.10 -5.20
N GLU A 135 -4.71 -4.37 -5.02
CA GLU A 135 -3.88 -5.52 -5.41
C GLU A 135 -4.36 -6.09 -6.74
N LEU A 136 -3.42 -6.35 -7.64
CA LEU A 136 -3.61 -7.05 -8.91
C LEU A 136 -2.76 -8.32 -8.92
N SER A 137 -3.35 -9.42 -9.32
CA SER A 137 -2.65 -10.69 -9.54
C SER A 137 -3.20 -11.43 -10.75
N GLY A 138 -2.55 -12.53 -11.14
CA GLY A 138 -2.89 -13.30 -12.33
C GLY A 138 -1.95 -13.05 -13.51
N PRO A 139 -1.98 -13.93 -14.53
CA PRO A 139 -1.03 -13.94 -15.63
C PRO A 139 -1.03 -12.65 -16.47
N TYR A 140 -2.13 -11.89 -16.50
CA TYR A 140 -2.24 -10.65 -17.28
C TYR A 140 -2.23 -9.37 -16.42
N ALA A 141 -1.92 -9.46 -15.13
CA ALA A 141 -1.90 -8.28 -14.24
C ALA A 141 -0.89 -7.22 -14.70
N ARG A 142 0.26 -7.64 -15.24
CA ARG A 142 1.28 -6.74 -15.77
C ARG A 142 0.80 -6.03 -17.04
N GLU A 143 0.10 -6.74 -17.91
CA GLU A 143 -0.45 -6.23 -19.17
C GLU A 143 -1.50 -5.14 -18.90
N VAL A 144 -2.33 -5.31 -17.86
CA VAL A 144 -3.22 -4.26 -17.37
C VAL A 144 -2.43 -3.02 -16.95
N LEU A 145 -1.32 -3.17 -16.21
CA LEU A 145 -0.45 -2.06 -15.85
C LEU A 145 0.16 -1.36 -17.08
N MET A 146 0.59 -2.12 -18.09
CA MET A 146 1.22 -1.59 -19.31
C MET A 146 0.29 -0.65 -20.09
N LYS A 147 -1.03 -0.76 -19.95
CA LYS A 147 -1.99 0.15 -20.58
C LYS A 147 -1.95 1.56 -20.01
N SER A 148 -1.39 1.77 -18.82
CA SER A 148 -1.64 3.01 -18.06
C SER A 148 -0.51 3.49 -17.15
N ALA A 149 0.46 2.63 -16.85
CA ALA A 149 1.68 3.01 -16.18
C ALA A 149 2.67 3.59 -17.20
N ILE A 150 3.20 4.78 -16.91
CA ILE A 150 4.27 5.39 -17.72
C ILE A 150 5.66 4.81 -17.40
N TYR A 151 5.78 4.12 -16.25
CA TYR A 151 7.03 3.51 -15.81
C TYR A 151 7.17 2.12 -16.42
N ASP A 152 8.40 1.71 -16.75
CA ASP A 152 8.64 0.36 -17.29
C ASP A 152 8.39 -0.71 -16.22
N VAL A 153 7.32 -1.49 -16.42
CA VAL A 153 6.91 -2.61 -15.58
C VAL A 153 7.46 -3.96 -16.06
N HIS A 154 8.42 -3.97 -17.00
CA HIS A 154 9.13 -5.20 -17.37
C HIS A 154 9.91 -5.77 -16.16
N PRO A 155 9.92 -7.09 -15.91
CA PRO A 155 10.57 -7.68 -14.73
C PRO A 155 12.04 -7.32 -14.54
N SER A 156 12.79 -7.05 -15.63
CA SER A 156 14.18 -6.59 -15.54
C SER A 156 14.33 -5.16 -15.02
N HIS A 157 13.32 -4.30 -15.22
CA HIS A 157 13.29 -2.92 -14.73
C HIS A 157 12.47 -2.79 -13.45
N PHE A 158 11.55 -3.72 -13.19
CA PHE A 158 10.68 -3.76 -12.04
C PHE A 158 10.72 -5.14 -11.37
N PRO A 159 11.86 -5.50 -10.72
CA PRO A 159 11.97 -6.76 -9.99
C PRO A 159 11.08 -6.76 -8.74
N VAL A 160 10.88 -7.94 -8.17
CA VAL A 160 10.27 -8.10 -6.84
C VAL A 160 11.06 -7.30 -5.79
N GLY A 161 10.35 -6.71 -4.83
CA GLY A 161 10.95 -5.85 -3.80
C GLY A 161 11.22 -4.42 -4.28
N LYS A 162 10.54 -3.99 -5.36
CA LYS A 162 10.56 -2.61 -5.85
C LYS A 162 9.18 -1.96 -5.71
N GLY A 163 9.18 -0.66 -5.49
CA GLY A 163 8.02 0.20 -5.69
C GLY A 163 8.41 1.61 -6.09
N VAL A 164 7.57 2.26 -6.89
CA VAL A 164 7.83 3.56 -7.50
C VAL A 164 6.59 4.44 -7.44
N THR A 165 6.78 5.69 -7.02
CA THR A 165 5.76 6.73 -7.17
C THR A 165 5.76 7.20 -8.62
N THR A 166 4.64 7.01 -9.32
CA THR A 166 4.52 7.33 -10.75
C THR A 166 3.08 7.73 -11.10
N VAL A 167 2.83 7.96 -12.38
CA VAL A 167 1.50 8.17 -12.93
C VAL A 167 0.90 6.84 -13.39
N PHE A 168 -0.32 6.56 -12.94
CA PHE A 168 -1.17 5.47 -13.40
C PHE A 168 -2.51 6.05 -13.83
N ALA A 169 -2.87 5.87 -15.11
CA ALA A 169 -4.13 6.37 -15.66
C ALA A 169 -4.38 7.86 -15.38
N LYS A 170 -3.37 8.73 -15.50
CA LYS A 170 -3.44 10.18 -15.17
C LYS A 170 -3.62 10.51 -13.67
N ALA A 171 -3.67 9.53 -12.78
CA ALA A 171 -3.60 9.71 -11.33
C ALA A 171 -2.20 9.38 -10.81
N THR A 172 -1.85 9.84 -9.61
CA THR A 172 -0.61 9.42 -8.94
C THR A 172 -0.86 8.12 -8.18
N ALA A 173 0.06 7.16 -8.33
CA ALA A 173 0.06 5.91 -7.59
C ALA A 173 1.49 5.53 -7.18
N ILE A 174 1.61 4.82 -6.06
CA ILE A 174 2.82 4.04 -5.78
C ILE A 174 2.56 2.64 -6.32
N ILE A 175 3.16 2.31 -7.46
CA ILE A 175 3.11 0.94 -8.00
C ILE A 175 4.18 0.14 -7.26
N ARG A 176 3.86 -1.06 -6.77
CA ARG A 176 4.73 -1.92 -5.98
C ARG A 176 4.66 -3.36 -6.47
N ARG A 177 5.75 -4.11 -6.33
CA ARG A 177 5.84 -5.52 -6.70
C ARG A 177 6.33 -6.36 -5.51
N PRO A 178 5.43 -6.74 -4.59
CA PRO A 178 5.78 -7.49 -3.39
C PRO A 178 6.19 -8.94 -3.67
N SER A 179 5.73 -9.56 -4.77
CA SER A 179 6.09 -10.93 -5.17
C SER A 179 6.00 -11.08 -6.69
N GLU A 180 6.39 -12.24 -7.23
CA GLU A 180 6.40 -12.46 -8.69
C GLU A 180 5.02 -12.26 -9.33
N ASP A 181 3.97 -12.77 -8.65
CA ASP A 181 2.60 -12.82 -9.17
C ASP A 181 1.67 -11.72 -8.64
N ARG A 182 2.20 -10.75 -7.88
CA ARG A 182 1.40 -9.70 -7.25
C ARG A 182 1.95 -8.32 -7.54
N TRP A 183 1.04 -7.42 -7.86
CA TRP A 183 1.26 -5.99 -7.99
C TRP A 183 0.32 -5.26 -7.05
N GLU A 184 0.78 -4.15 -6.50
CA GLU A 184 -0.04 -3.30 -5.66
C GLU A 184 0.05 -1.85 -6.11
N LEU A 185 -1.07 -1.13 -6.04
CA LEU A 185 -1.14 0.30 -6.27
C LEU A 185 -1.61 0.96 -4.98
N VAL A 186 -0.74 1.74 -4.35
CA VAL A 186 -1.17 2.65 -3.28
C VAL A 186 -1.71 3.90 -3.94
N VAL A 187 -3.00 4.15 -3.77
CA VAL A 187 -3.71 5.28 -4.41
C VAL A 187 -4.36 6.16 -3.36
N ARG A 188 -4.38 7.48 -3.61
CA ARG A 188 -5.11 8.42 -2.75
C ARG A 188 -6.60 8.09 -2.77
N ARG A 189 -7.25 8.20 -1.60
CA ARG A 189 -8.67 7.87 -1.39
C ARG A 189 -9.59 8.50 -2.44
N SER A 190 -9.36 9.76 -2.79
CA SER A 190 -10.18 10.50 -3.76
C SER A 190 -10.07 9.97 -5.20
N PHE A 191 -8.99 9.26 -5.54
CA PHE A 191 -8.76 8.65 -6.86
C PHE A 191 -9.02 7.15 -6.88
N ALA A 192 -9.32 6.52 -5.73
CA ALA A 192 -9.50 5.09 -5.63
C ALA A 192 -10.59 4.61 -6.60
N ASP A 193 -11.80 5.18 -6.55
CA ASP A 193 -12.91 4.76 -7.44
C ASP A 193 -12.55 4.92 -8.92
N TYR A 194 -11.87 6.00 -9.29
CA TYR A 194 -11.39 6.22 -10.65
C TYR A 194 -10.39 5.13 -11.09
N CYS A 195 -9.35 4.87 -10.28
CA CYS A 195 -8.36 3.84 -10.59
C CYS A 195 -8.98 2.44 -10.63
N GLY A 196 -9.89 2.12 -9.71
CA GLY A 196 -10.61 0.84 -9.67
C GLY A 196 -11.44 0.59 -10.92
N ARG A 197 -12.25 1.58 -11.34
CA ARG A 197 -13.03 1.49 -12.59
C ARG A 197 -12.14 1.35 -13.82
N TRP A 198 -11.03 2.09 -13.84
CA TRP A 198 -10.07 2.03 -14.94
C TRP A 198 -9.41 0.65 -15.06
N ILE A 199 -9.04 0.04 -13.93
CA ILE A 199 -8.51 -1.33 -13.91
C ILE A 199 -9.55 -2.33 -14.40
N ILE A 200 -10.82 -2.17 -13.98
CA ILE A 200 -11.91 -3.05 -14.44
C ILE A 200 -12.03 -3.01 -15.97
N ASP A 201 -12.12 -1.81 -16.54
CA ASP A 201 -12.17 -1.60 -17.99
C ASP A 201 -10.92 -2.17 -18.70
N ALA A 202 -9.74 -1.85 -18.18
CA ALA A 202 -8.48 -2.33 -18.72
C ALA A 202 -8.31 -3.86 -18.62
N SER A 203 -9.10 -4.55 -17.79
CA SER A 203 -9.04 -6.01 -17.61
C SER A 203 -10.02 -6.78 -18.49
N GLU A 204 -10.95 -6.11 -19.19
CA GLU A 204 -12.05 -6.78 -19.91
C GLU A 204 -11.59 -7.87 -20.89
N GLU A 205 -10.52 -7.62 -21.65
CA GLU A 205 -10.01 -8.58 -22.64
C GLU A 205 -9.37 -9.85 -22.04
N TYR A 206 -9.03 -9.81 -20.75
CA TYR A 206 -8.36 -10.90 -20.03
C TYR A 206 -9.30 -11.67 -19.10
N GLY A 207 -10.53 -11.16 -18.89
CA GLY A 207 -11.40 -11.60 -17.81
C GLY A 207 -10.90 -11.12 -16.42
N LEU A 208 -11.85 -10.86 -15.52
CA LEU A 208 -11.58 -10.27 -14.22
C LEU A 208 -12.33 -10.98 -13.09
N ASN A 209 -11.57 -11.49 -12.12
CA ASN A 209 -12.08 -11.85 -10.80
C ASN A 209 -11.92 -10.68 -9.84
N VAL A 210 -12.93 -10.43 -9.02
CA VAL A 210 -12.85 -9.47 -7.90
C VAL A 210 -12.92 -10.26 -6.60
N LEU A 211 -12.02 -9.99 -5.67
CA LEU A 211 -12.01 -10.57 -4.33
C LEU A 211 -12.33 -9.50 -3.28
N ASP A 212 -12.81 -9.97 -2.13
CA ASP A 212 -12.95 -9.18 -0.90
C ASP A 212 -11.60 -8.90 -0.23
#